data_AF-A0A3P6TM71-F1
#
_entry.id   AF-A0A3P6TM71-F1
#
_cell.length_a   1.000
_cell.length_b   1.000
_cell.length_c   1.000
_cell.angle_alpha   90.00
_cell.angle_beta   90.00
_cell.angle_gamma   90.00
#
_symmetry.space_group_name_H-M   'P 1'
#
loop_
_entity.id
_entity.type
_entity.pdbx_description
1 polymer ?
#
loop_
_entity_poly.entity_id
_entity_poly.type
_entity_poly.pdbx_seq_one_letter_code
_entity_poly.pdbx_strand_id
1 'polypeptide(L)'
;MATRVVLEAMGFVLSAVSPAVVVPNMIRLEVAGWGVNHGIPTLIMAASSMDDVVAITGFGVALSIAFSKGSLAKALYMGPLEVAAGAAIGLCMGILFWFLPPPGMKCGPSAQIALAIYNKFNGLARRQHKPFTQRKPSQK
;
A
#
# COMPACT_ATOMS: atom_id res chain seq x y z
N MET A 1 -3.99 -26.80 -23.05
CA MET A 1 -4.58 -26.57 -21.73
C MET A 1 -3.86 -25.42 -21.00
N ALA A 2 -2.54 -25.52 -20.79
CA ALA A 2 -1.72 -24.45 -20.20
C ALA A 2 -1.93 -23.06 -20.84
N THR A 3 -1.88 -22.96 -22.17
CA THR A 3 -2.08 -21.70 -22.89
C THR A 3 -3.46 -21.07 -22.71
N ARG A 4 -4.51 -21.86 -22.42
CA ARG A 4 -5.86 -21.31 -22.17
C ARG A 4 -5.98 -20.75 -20.75
N VAL A 5 -5.50 -21.49 -19.76
CA VAL A 5 -5.49 -21.05 -18.35
C VAL A 5 -4.67 -19.78 -18.18
N VAL A 6 -3.54 -19.65 -18.89
CA VAL A 6 -2.70 -18.44 -18.82
C VAL A 6 -3.38 -17.22 -19.43
N LEU A 7 -4.14 -17.36 -20.51
CA LEU A 7 -4.89 -16.24 -21.11
C LEU A 7 -6.02 -15.75 -20.19
N GLU A 8 -6.76 -16.67 -19.57
CA GLU A 8 -7.78 -16.35 -18.59
C GLU A 8 -7.19 -15.64 -17.35
N ALA A 9 -6.04 -16.13 -16.88
CA ALA A 9 -5.34 -15.53 -15.73
C ALA A 9 -4.77 -14.13 -16.03
N MET A 10 -4.26 -13.89 -17.25
CA MET A 10 -3.83 -12.55 -17.67
C MET A 10 -5.03 -11.60 -17.77
N GLY A 11 -6.18 -12.07 -18.26
CA GLY A 11 -7.42 -11.30 -18.28
C GLY A 11 -7.91 -10.92 -16.88
N PHE A 12 -7.77 -11.83 -15.91
CA PHE A 12 -8.09 -11.58 -14.51
C PHE A 12 -7.20 -10.47 -13.91
N VAL A 13 -5.87 -10.53 -14.12
CA VAL A 13 -4.94 -9.51 -13.63
C VAL A 13 -5.17 -8.15 -14.30
N LEU A 14 -5.46 -8.13 -15.60
CA LEU A 14 -5.76 -6.89 -16.34
C LEU A 14 -7.08 -6.24 -15.91
N SER A 15 -8.01 -7.01 -15.35
CA SER A 15 -9.28 -6.51 -14.80
C SER A 15 -9.16 -5.91 -13.40
N ALA A 16 -8.03 -6.10 -12.71
CA ALA A 16 -7.83 -5.60 -11.35
C ALA A 16 -7.83 -4.06 -11.31
N VAL A 17 -8.26 -3.51 -10.18
CA VAL A 17 -8.34 -2.07 -9.95
C VAL A 17 -6.94 -1.49 -9.80
N SER A 18 -6.64 -0.38 -10.49
CA SER A 18 -5.34 0.29 -10.34
C SER A 18 -5.33 1.28 -9.17
N PRO A 19 -4.62 1.01 -8.05
CA PRO A 19 -4.54 1.93 -6.92
C PRO A 19 -3.84 3.24 -7.29
N ALA A 20 -2.95 3.23 -8.29
CA ALA A 20 -2.22 4.43 -8.73
C ALA A 20 -3.14 5.56 -9.21
N VAL A 21 -4.33 5.24 -9.71
CA VAL A 21 -5.34 6.22 -10.13
C VAL A 21 -6.46 6.41 -9.09
N VAL A 22 -6.82 5.37 -8.36
CA VAL A 22 -7.89 5.44 -7.35
C VAL A 22 -7.42 6.17 -6.08
N VAL A 23 -6.21 5.90 -5.60
CA VAL A 23 -5.67 6.46 -4.35
C VAL A 23 -5.58 8.00 -4.39
N PRO A 24 -5.03 8.66 -5.44
CA PRO A 24 -5.01 10.12 -5.48
C PRO A 24 -6.41 10.75 -5.45
N ASN A 25 -7.40 10.09 -6.07
CA ASN A 25 -8.77 10.58 -6.08
C ASN A 25 -9.47 10.37 -4.72
N MET A 26 -9.23 9.25 -4.05
CA MET A 26 -9.76 8.99 -2.70
C MET A 26 -9.18 9.97 -1.67
N ILE A 27 -7.88 10.28 -1.74
CA ILE A 27 -7.27 11.31 -0.87
C ILE A 27 -7.88 12.69 -1.13
N ARG A 28 -8.17 13.04 -2.38
CA ARG A 28 -8.86 14.31 -2.71
C ARG A 28 -10.27 14.39 -2.13
N LEU A 29 -11.02 13.29 -2.16
CA LEU A 29 -12.35 13.19 -1.55
C LEU A 29 -12.27 13.30 -0.02
N GLU A 30 -11.26 12.67 0.59
CA GLU A 30 -11.02 12.73 2.03
C GLU A 30 -10.69 14.15 2.48
N VAL A 31 -9.79 14.85 1.77
CA VAL A 31 -9.46 16.27 2.03
C VAL A 31 -10.66 17.19 1.83
N ALA A 32 -11.53 16.89 0.86
CA ALA A 32 -12.75 17.66 0.62
C ALA A 32 -13.88 17.35 1.62
N GLY A 33 -13.71 16.37 2.52
CA GLY A 33 -14.69 16.00 3.54
C GLY A 33 -15.86 15.14 3.04
N TRP A 34 -15.80 14.62 1.81
CA TRP A 34 -16.89 13.84 1.22
C TRP A 34 -16.76 12.37 1.60
N GLY A 35 -17.78 11.81 2.25
CA GLY A 35 -17.81 10.38 2.61
C GLY A 35 -16.85 9.96 3.72
N VAL A 36 -16.12 10.91 4.34
CA VAL A 36 -15.16 10.66 5.43
C VAL A 36 -15.85 10.12 6.68
N ASN A 37 -17.02 10.67 7.05
CA ASN A 37 -17.81 10.18 8.19
C ASN A 37 -18.25 8.72 8.05
N HIS A 38 -18.35 8.22 6.81
CA HIS A 38 -18.70 6.83 6.51
C HIS A 38 -17.47 6.00 6.14
N GLY A 39 -16.27 6.58 6.15
CA GLY A 39 -15.01 5.90 5.82
C GLY A 39 -14.91 5.42 4.37
N ILE A 40 -15.72 5.96 3.44
CA ILE A 40 -15.78 5.48 2.04
C ILE A 40 -14.41 5.57 1.35
N PRO A 41 -13.66 6.70 1.42
CA PRO A 41 -12.35 6.80 0.78
C PRO A 41 -11.35 5.78 1.33
N THR A 42 -11.33 5.60 2.65
CA THR A 42 -10.45 4.64 3.33
C THR A 42 -10.80 3.20 2.99
N LEU A 43 -12.10 2.87 2.96
CA LEU A 43 -12.58 1.54 2.59
C LEU A 43 -12.23 1.20 1.14
N ILE A 44 -12.40 2.14 0.21
CA ILE A 44 -12.04 1.94 -1.21
C ILE A 44 -10.52 1.76 -1.37
N MET A 45 -9.70 2.55 -0.66
CA MET A 45 -8.24 2.37 -0.67
C MET A 45 -7.83 1.00 -0.14
N ALA A 46 -8.43 0.56 0.97
CA ALA A 46 -8.18 -0.75 1.55
C ALA A 46 -8.65 -1.88 0.60
N ALA A 47 -9.85 -1.75 0.03
CA ALA A 47 -10.40 -2.72 -0.91
C ALA A 47 -9.56 -2.84 -2.19
N SER A 48 -9.08 -1.73 -2.74
CA SER A 48 -8.18 -1.74 -3.90
C SER A 48 -6.87 -2.46 -3.61
N SER A 49 -6.31 -2.31 -2.41
CA SER A 49 -5.08 -3.04 -2.03
C SER A 49 -5.33 -4.53 -1.84
N MET A 50 -6.51 -4.92 -1.34
CA MET A 50 -6.89 -6.33 -1.23
C MET A 50 -7.12 -6.97 -2.61
N ASP A 51 -7.70 -6.23 -3.56
CA ASP A 51 -7.91 -6.67 -4.94
C ASP A 51 -6.59 -7.06 -5.61
N ASP A 52 -5.55 -6.21 -5.49
CA ASP A 52 -4.21 -6.49 -6.04
C ASP A 52 -3.60 -7.78 -5.47
N VAL A 53 -3.75 -8.02 -4.16
CA VAL A 53 -3.23 -9.25 -3.51
C VAL A 53 -3.93 -10.49 -4.03
N VAL A 54 -5.26 -10.42 -4.22
CA VAL A 54 -6.05 -11.51 -4.78
C VAL A 54 -5.71 -11.75 -6.25
N ALA A 55 -5.53 -10.69 -7.04
CA ALA A 55 -5.13 -10.75 -8.44
C ALA A 55 -3.78 -11.45 -8.63
N ILE A 56 -2.76 -11.01 -7.88
CA ILE A 56 -1.40 -11.59 -7.94
C ILE A 56 -1.42 -13.05 -7.45
N THR A 57 -2.14 -13.33 -6.37
CA THR A 57 -2.26 -14.68 -5.81
C THR A 57 -2.94 -15.64 -6.79
N GLY A 58 -4.11 -15.25 -7.31
CA GLY A 58 -4.86 -16.06 -8.27
C GLY A 58 -4.07 -16.32 -9.55
N PHE A 59 -3.31 -15.32 -10.02
CA PHE A 59 -2.41 -15.48 -11.14
C PHE A 59 -1.28 -16.50 -10.86
N GLY A 60 -0.67 -16.45 -9.68
CA GLY A 60 0.34 -17.42 -9.25
C GLY A 60 -0.20 -18.84 -9.18
N VAL A 61 -1.41 -19.04 -8.64
CA VAL A 61 -2.08 -20.34 -8.61
C VAL A 61 -2.42 -20.83 -10.02
N ALA A 62 -2.93 -19.96 -10.89
CA ALA A 62 -3.25 -20.30 -12.27
C ALA A 62 -2.00 -20.71 -13.07
N LEU A 63 -0.87 -20.00 -12.89
CA LEU A 63 0.43 -20.38 -13.46
C LEU A 63 0.93 -21.71 -12.90
N SER A 64 0.81 -21.92 -11.59
CA SER A 64 1.20 -23.17 -10.92
C SER A 64 0.43 -24.36 -11.49
N ILE A 65 -0.88 -24.21 -11.72
CA ILE A 65 -1.72 -25.22 -12.37
C ILE A 65 -1.34 -25.40 -13.85
N ALA A 66 -1.10 -24.31 -14.58
CA ALA A 66 -0.80 -24.34 -16.01
C ALA A 66 0.52 -25.04 -16.33
N PHE A 67 1.53 -24.91 -15.45
CA PHE A 67 2.86 -25.51 -15.63
C PHE A 67 3.12 -26.72 -14.72
N SER A 68 2.14 -27.16 -13.91
CA SER A 68 2.29 -28.35 -13.07
C SER A 68 2.49 -29.59 -13.93
N LYS A 69 3.62 -30.27 -13.71
CA LYS A 69 3.94 -31.57 -14.34
C LYS A 69 3.48 -32.78 -13.50
N GLY A 70 2.82 -32.54 -12.35
CA GLY A 70 2.44 -33.56 -11.36
C GLY A 70 0.95 -33.51 -10.95
N SER A 71 0.62 -34.09 -9.78
CA SER A 71 -0.76 -34.13 -9.26
C SER A 71 -1.34 -32.73 -9.06
N LEU A 72 -2.45 -32.45 -9.75
CA LEU A 72 -3.19 -31.19 -9.71
C LEU A 72 -3.57 -30.79 -8.27
N ALA A 73 -3.92 -31.79 -7.45
CA ALA A 73 -4.29 -31.58 -6.06
C ALA A 73 -3.16 -30.95 -5.24
N LYS A 74 -1.90 -31.36 -5.48
CA LYS A 74 -0.74 -30.82 -4.74
C LYS A 74 -0.47 -29.37 -5.12
N ALA A 75 -0.62 -29.01 -6.39
CA ALA A 75 -0.46 -27.63 -6.86
C ALA A 75 -1.54 -26.71 -6.28
N LEU A 76 -2.78 -27.22 -6.14
CA LEU A 76 -3.90 -26.46 -5.60
C LEU A 76 -3.76 -26.17 -4.10
N TYR A 77 -3.24 -27.10 -3.30
CA TYR A 77 -3.01 -26.86 -1.86
C TYR A 77 -1.76 -26.04 -1.57
N MET A 78 -0.71 -26.13 -2.40
CA MET A 78 0.49 -25.32 -2.20
C MET A 78 0.26 -23.83 -2.44
N GLY A 79 -0.60 -23.46 -3.40
CA GLY A 79 -0.88 -22.06 -3.73
C GLY A 79 -1.35 -21.21 -2.54
N PRO A 80 -2.48 -21.56 -1.88
CA PRO A 80 -2.96 -20.84 -0.70
C PRO A 80 -1.98 -20.88 0.48
N LEU A 81 -1.21 -21.97 0.60
CA LEU A 81 -0.27 -22.15 1.69
C LEU A 81 0.97 -21.25 1.53
N GLU A 82 1.45 -21.04 0.31
CA GLU A 82 2.50 -20.05 0.00
C GLU A 82 2.02 -18.62 0.31
N VAL A 83 0.78 -18.30 -0.03
CA VAL A 83 0.18 -16.98 0.25
C VAL A 83 0.06 -16.76 1.76
N ALA A 84 -0.42 -17.76 2.49
CA ALA A 84 -0.52 -17.70 3.95
C ALA A 84 0.85 -17.58 4.61
N ALA A 85 1.86 -18.33 4.14
CA ALA A 85 3.23 -18.22 4.62
C ALA A 85 3.84 -16.85 4.30
N GLY A 86 3.63 -16.33 3.09
CA GLY A 86 4.06 -14.99 2.68
C GLY A 86 3.40 -13.89 3.51
N ALA A 87 2.11 -13.99 3.79
CA ALA A 87 1.39 -13.08 4.67
C ALA A 87 1.91 -13.13 6.12
N ALA A 88 2.19 -14.33 6.65
CA ALA A 88 2.76 -14.49 7.98
C ALA A 88 4.16 -13.89 8.10
N ILE A 89 5.04 -14.16 7.12
CA ILE A 89 6.39 -13.59 7.07
C ILE A 89 6.32 -12.07 6.91
N GLY A 90 5.45 -11.56 6.03
CA GLY A 90 5.23 -10.13 5.82
C GLY A 90 4.73 -9.44 7.08
N LEU A 91 3.81 -10.05 7.83
CA LEU A 91 3.35 -9.55 9.12
C LEU A 91 4.48 -9.53 10.16
N CYS A 92 5.25 -10.62 10.27
CA CYS A 92 6.42 -10.69 11.14
C CYS A 92 7.46 -9.60 10.81
N MET A 93 7.77 -9.40 9.52
CA MET A 93 8.66 -8.33 9.07
C MET A 93 8.09 -6.93 9.34
N GLY A 94 6.78 -6.73 9.15
CA GLY A 94 6.11 -5.46 9.48
C GLY A 94 6.21 -5.12 10.96
N ILE A 95 5.98 -6.10 11.83
CA ILE A 95 6.15 -5.97 13.29
C ILE A 95 7.63 -5.74 13.65
N LEU A 96 8.57 -6.40 12.96
CA LEU A 96 10.00 -6.19 13.18
C LEU A 96 10.43 -4.76 12.81
N PHE A 97 9.96 -4.22 11.69
CA PHE A 97 10.23 -2.82 11.31
C PHE A 97 9.51 -1.81 12.20
N TRP A 98 8.37 -2.18 12.79
CA TRP A 98 7.77 -1.40 13.87
C TRP A 98 8.69 -1.32 15.10
N PHE A 99 9.51 -2.34 15.34
CA PHE A 99 10.47 -2.39 16.46
C PHE A 99 11.83 -1.76 16.17
N LEU A 100 12.22 -1.62 14.88
CA LEU A 100 13.48 -1.01 14.42
C LEU A 100 13.23 0.35 13.75
N PRO A 101 12.95 1.41 14.55
CA PRO A 101 12.85 2.75 14.01
C PRO A 101 14.23 3.23 13.54
N PRO A 102 14.32 3.93 12.39
CA PRO A 102 15.58 4.48 11.91
C PRO A 102 16.21 5.47 12.93
N PRO A 103 17.54 5.57 13.02
CA PRO A 103 18.23 6.48 13.94
C PRO A 103 17.83 7.94 13.68
N GLY A 104 17.06 8.53 14.60
CA GLY A 104 16.54 9.91 14.46
C GLY A 104 15.25 10.23 15.22
N MET A 105 14.62 9.25 15.87
CA MET A 105 13.46 9.45 16.77
C MET A 105 13.92 9.39 18.25
N LYS A 106 13.24 10.04 19.22
CA LYS A 106 13.55 9.93 20.67
C LYS A 106 12.32 9.98 21.58
N CYS A 107 12.28 9.09 22.60
CA CYS A 107 11.41 8.95 23.81
C CYS A 107 10.55 7.65 23.90
N GLY A 108 11.08 6.45 24.16
CA GLY A 108 10.28 5.18 24.25
C GLY A 108 9.53 4.73 22.96
N PRO A 109 9.35 3.44 22.62
CA PRO A 109 8.81 3.06 21.29
C PRO A 109 7.51 3.78 20.89
N SER A 110 6.61 3.99 21.86
CA SER A 110 5.35 4.73 21.69
C SER A 110 5.47 6.26 21.82
N ALA A 111 6.43 6.80 22.58
CA ALA A 111 6.59 8.23 22.75
C ALA A 111 7.70 8.85 21.85
N GLN A 112 8.51 8.06 21.13
CA GLN A 112 9.51 8.56 20.16
C GLN A 112 8.81 9.14 18.95
N ILE A 113 7.73 8.46 18.55
CA ILE A 113 6.86 8.87 17.46
C ILE A 113 6.08 10.13 17.87
N ALA A 114 5.54 10.18 19.10
CA ALA A 114 4.85 11.36 19.62
C ALA A 114 5.77 12.59 19.75
N LEU A 115 7.00 12.42 20.25
CA LEU A 115 7.97 13.51 20.41
C LEU A 115 8.59 13.95 19.05
N ALA A 116 8.75 13.03 18.09
CA ALA A 116 9.15 13.36 16.72
C ALA A 116 8.06 14.15 15.96
N ILE A 117 6.78 13.79 16.14
CA ILE A 117 5.63 14.52 15.60
C ILE A 117 5.53 15.91 16.24
N TYR A 118 5.65 16.01 17.57
CA TYR A 118 5.64 17.31 18.28
C TYR A 118 6.81 18.22 17.89
N ASN A 119 8.06 17.71 17.86
CA ASN A 119 9.24 18.50 17.49
C ASN A 119 9.26 18.88 16.00
N LYS A 120 8.68 18.07 15.10
CA LYS A 120 8.58 18.39 13.66
C LYS A 120 7.46 19.38 13.35
N PHE A 121 6.32 19.29 14.04
CA PHE A 121 5.24 20.28 13.97
C PHE A 121 5.70 21.65 14.51
N ASN A 122 6.40 21.68 15.64
CA ASN A 122 6.97 22.90 16.23
C ASN A 122 8.21 23.43 15.46
N GLY A 123 8.81 22.62 14.58
CA GLY A 123 9.88 23.03 13.65
C GLY A 123 9.36 23.67 12.36
N LEU A 124 8.15 23.32 11.91
CA LEU A 124 7.49 23.94 10.74
C LEU A 124 6.82 25.27 11.10
N ALA A 125 6.35 25.44 12.34
CA ALA A 125 5.92 26.74 12.87
C ALA A 125 7.06 27.79 12.87
N ARG A 126 8.34 27.37 12.94
CA ARG A 126 9.51 28.23 12.83
C ARG A 126 9.98 28.51 11.38
N ARG A 127 9.40 27.86 10.37
CA ARG A 127 9.71 28.12 8.95
C ARG A 127 8.73 29.06 8.25
N GLN A 128 7.56 29.31 8.84
CA GLN A 128 6.62 30.33 8.37
C GLN A 128 6.90 31.73 8.94
N HIS A 129 7.91 31.89 9.80
CA HIS A 129 8.49 33.19 10.14
C HIS A 129 9.81 33.43 9.41
N LYS A 130 9.80 33.26 8.09
CA LYS A 130 10.77 33.95 7.21
C LYS A 130 10.01 34.96 6.36
N PRO A 131 10.21 36.28 6.57
CA PRO A 131 9.57 37.30 5.76
C PRO A 131 9.97 37.11 4.29
N PHE A 132 8.97 37.13 3.42
CA PHE A 132 9.12 37.02 1.97
C PHE A 132 9.75 38.32 1.46
N THR A 133 11.06 38.33 1.24
CA THR A 133 11.72 39.38 0.47
C THR A 133 11.16 39.33 -0.95
N GLN A 134 10.43 40.38 -1.31
CA GLN A 134 9.78 40.55 -2.60
C GLN A 134 10.77 40.43 -3.77
N ARG A 135 10.46 39.59 -4.75
CA ARG A 135 10.99 39.78 -6.11
C ARG A 135 10.15 40.87 -6.79
N LYS A 136 10.68 42.09 -6.87
CA LYS A 136 10.10 43.17 -7.69
C LYS A 136 10.08 42.75 -9.16
N PRO A 137 8.98 42.97 -9.91
CA PRO A 137 9.05 42.93 -11.36
C PRO A 137 9.76 44.17 -11.89
N SER A 138 10.68 43.94 -12.81
CA SER A 138 11.38 44.97 -13.59
C SER A 138 10.34 45.78 -14.38
N GLN A 139 10.10 47.01 -13.94
CA GLN A 139 9.44 48.04 -14.74
C GLN A 139 10.42 48.47 -15.86
N LYS A 140 10.01 48.29 -17.11
CA LYS A 140 10.50 49.06 -18.25
C LYS A 140 9.30 49.79 -18.84
#